data_AF-A0A1S3PX75-F1
#
_entry.id   AF-A0A1S3PX75-F1
#
_cell.length_a   1.000
_cell.length_b   1.000
_cell.length_c   1.000
_cell.angle_alpha   90.00
_cell.angle_beta   90.00
_cell.angle_gamma   90.00
#
_symmetry.space_group_name_H-M   'P 1'
#
loop_
_entity.id
_entity.type
_entity.pdbx_description
1 polymer ?
#
loop_
_entity_poly.entity_id
_entity_poly.type
_entity_poly.pdbx_seq_one_letter_code
_entity_poly.pdbx_strand_id
1 'polypeptide(L)'
;MLHRLIESMTDRFQDDSVGVLCATMLVNFTNWPESGDEAADFGDTELETLVDHFKPVLETFGIHVERIPDQWTVLKVLMYQEPQSLQKMSWFRVNRGHQQSCPDLLALVDLVLSFPASTAECERGFNTMKQVKTDCWSNLKSDTLSDLLIAQLSSPEIREYDPIKAWMLWHKDSVRSRKPDFMDCAKRVIAVESEESDEEV
;
A
#
# COMPACT_ATOMS: atom_id res chain seq x y z
N MET A 1 34.14 -4.91 0.67
CA MET A 1 33.07 -3.87 0.64
C MET A 1 32.07 -4.15 -0.48
N LEU A 2 32.52 -4.31 -1.73
CA LEU A 2 31.67 -4.69 -2.88
C LEU A 2 30.91 -6.01 -2.66
N HIS A 3 31.55 -7.04 -2.08
CA HIS A 3 30.90 -8.33 -1.84
C HIS A 3 29.68 -8.22 -0.90
N ARG A 4 29.79 -7.46 0.20
CA ARG A 4 28.67 -7.20 1.11
C ARG A 4 27.58 -6.34 0.47
N LEU A 5 27.94 -5.45 -0.45
CA LEU A 5 26.97 -4.63 -1.17
C LEU A 5 26.19 -5.49 -2.17
N ILE A 6 26.87 -6.33 -2.94
CA ILE A 6 26.24 -7.27 -3.87
C ILE A 6 25.33 -8.21 -3.10
N GLU A 7 25.83 -8.83 -2.02
CA GLU A 7 25.04 -9.71 -1.15
C GLU A 7 23.81 -9.00 -0.56
N SER A 8 23.95 -7.75 -0.10
CA SER A 8 22.82 -6.93 0.36
C SER A 8 21.85 -6.54 -0.75
N MET A 9 22.30 -6.34 -1.99
CA MET A 9 21.42 -6.02 -3.11
C MET A 9 20.72 -7.27 -3.61
N THR A 10 21.40 -8.41 -3.65
CA THR A 10 20.82 -9.70 -4.02
C THR A 10 19.81 -10.15 -2.97
N ASP A 11 20.06 -9.98 -1.67
CA ASP A 11 19.10 -10.26 -0.59
C ASP A 11 17.86 -9.34 -0.65
N ARG A 12 18.06 -8.04 -0.91
CA ARG A 12 16.95 -7.06 -0.93
C ARG A 12 16.11 -7.08 -2.21
N PHE A 13 16.73 -7.42 -3.33
CA PHE A 13 16.11 -7.41 -4.66
C PHE A 13 16.12 -8.81 -5.28
N GLN A 14 16.16 -9.85 -4.46
CA GLN A 14 16.17 -11.22 -4.96
C GLN A 14 14.93 -11.43 -5.82
N ASP A 15 15.16 -11.96 -7.02
CA ASP A 15 14.21 -12.01 -8.14
C ASP A 15 13.06 -12.99 -7.91
N ASP A 16 12.86 -13.44 -6.66
CA ASP A 16 11.73 -14.27 -6.21
C ASP A 16 10.39 -13.60 -6.60
N SER A 17 10.38 -12.26 -6.66
CA SER A 17 9.25 -11.49 -7.17
C SER A 17 8.92 -11.77 -8.64
N VAL A 18 9.87 -12.10 -9.51
CA VAL A 18 9.58 -12.37 -10.93
C VAL A 18 8.79 -13.66 -11.09
N GLY A 19 9.11 -14.70 -10.32
CA GLY A 19 8.33 -15.94 -10.30
C GLY A 19 6.90 -15.68 -9.83
N VAL A 20 6.74 -14.92 -8.74
CA VAL A 20 5.43 -14.54 -8.20
C VAL A 20 4.65 -13.66 -9.19
N LEU A 21 5.30 -12.69 -9.83
CA LEU A 21 4.69 -11.82 -10.85
C LEU A 21 4.23 -12.64 -12.06
N CYS A 22 5.05 -13.57 -12.55
CA CYS A 22 4.63 -14.49 -13.60
C CYS A 22 3.41 -15.32 -13.15
N ALA A 23 3.40 -15.81 -11.90
CA ALA A 23 2.28 -16.55 -11.36
C ALA A 23 0.99 -15.69 -11.24
N THR A 24 1.09 -14.37 -11.03
CA THR A 24 -0.11 -13.49 -11.03
C THR A 24 -0.85 -13.49 -12.37
N MET A 25 -0.18 -13.84 -13.47
CA MET A 25 -0.81 -13.97 -14.79
C MET A 25 -1.86 -15.07 -14.86
N LEU A 26 -1.91 -15.97 -13.88
CA LEU A 26 -2.98 -16.96 -13.66
C LEU A 26 -4.36 -16.30 -13.59
N VAL A 27 -4.42 -15.12 -12.99
CA VAL A 27 -5.65 -14.35 -12.81
C VAL A 27 -6.09 -13.69 -14.13
N ASN A 28 -5.26 -13.66 -15.16
CA ASN A 28 -5.70 -13.15 -16.45
C ASN A 28 -6.38 -14.26 -17.27
N PHE A 29 -7.71 -14.15 -17.44
CA PHE A 29 -8.50 -15.08 -18.26
C PHE A 29 -7.99 -15.21 -19.70
N THR A 30 -7.21 -14.24 -20.21
CA THR A 30 -6.67 -14.36 -21.55
C THR A 30 -5.64 -15.46 -21.73
N ASN A 31 -5.01 -15.87 -20.63
CA ASN A 31 -3.94 -16.87 -20.63
C ASN A 31 -4.47 -18.29 -20.43
N TRP A 32 -5.78 -18.45 -20.22
CA TRP A 32 -6.37 -19.76 -19.98
C TRP A 32 -6.47 -20.56 -21.28
N PRO A 33 -6.09 -21.85 -21.29
CA PRO A 33 -6.13 -22.69 -22.48
C PRO A 33 -7.57 -22.99 -22.91
N GLU A 34 -7.74 -23.35 -24.18
CA GLU A 34 -8.99 -23.91 -24.67
C GLU A 34 -9.27 -25.28 -24.02
N SER A 35 -10.54 -25.68 -23.93
CA SER A 35 -10.95 -26.91 -23.24
C SER A 35 -10.24 -28.15 -23.81
N GLY A 36 -9.50 -28.87 -22.97
CA GLY A 36 -8.74 -30.08 -23.33
C GLY A 36 -7.92 -30.62 -22.14
N ASP A 37 -7.02 -31.58 -22.39
CA ASP A 37 -6.17 -32.17 -21.35
C ASP A 37 -5.22 -31.13 -20.71
N GLU A 38 -4.78 -30.12 -21.48
CA GLU A 38 -3.94 -29.01 -20.98
C GLU A 38 -4.66 -28.12 -19.96
N ALA A 39 -6.01 -28.13 -19.94
CA ALA A 39 -6.80 -27.36 -18.98
C ALA A 39 -6.88 -28.01 -17.59
N ALA A 40 -6.61 -29.32 -17.51
CA ALA A 40 -6.66 -30.05 -16.25
C ALA A 40 -5.53 -29.63 -15.30
N ASP A 41 -4.31 -29.52 -15.82
CA ASP A 41 -3.10 -29.20 -15.05
C ASP A 41 -2.72 -27.70 -15.11
N PHE A 42 -3.48 -26.90 -15.87
CA PHE A 42 -3.20 -25.48 -16.02
C PHE A 42 -3.23 -24.74 -14.69
N GLY A 43 -2.17 -23.99 -14.43
CA GLY A 43 -2.12 -23.01 -13.36
C GLY A 43 -1.82 -23.56 -11.96
N ASP A 44 -1.62 -24.88 -11.82
CA ASP A 44 -1.44 -25.50 -10.50
C ASP A 44 -0.08 -25.12 -9.89
N THR A 45 0.98 -25.01 -10.71
CA THR A 45 2.33 -24.60 -10.26
C THR A 45 2.36 -23.11 -9.90
N GLU A 46 1.71 -22.27 -10.70
CA GLU A 46 1.55 -20.85 -10.43
C GLU A 46 0.73 -20.61 -9.17
N LEU A 47 -0.35 -21.37 -8.97
CA LEU A 47 -1.16 -21.30 -7.77
C LEU A 47 -0.35 -21.67 -6.52
N GLU A 48 0.42 -22.76 -6.57
CA GLU A 48 1.29 -23.17 -5.47
C GLU A 48 2.30 -22.06 -5.12
N THR A 49 2.91 -21.45 -6.14
CA THR A 49 3.84 -20.32 -5.97
C THR A 49 3.17 -19.11 -5.28
N LEU A 50 1.95 -18.76 -5.71
CA LEU A 50 1.19 -17.64 -5.11
C LEU A 50 0.77 -17.95 -3.67
N VAL A 51 0.32 -19.17 -3.43
CA VAL A 51 -0.10 -19.65 -2.12
C VAL A 51 1.08 -19.60 -1.14
N ASP A 52 2.23 -20.14 -1.52
CA ASP A 52 3.42 -20.15 -0.67
C ASP A 52 3.91 -18.74 -0.36
N HIS A 53 3.87 -17.83 -1.35
CA HIS A 53 4.29 -16.45 -1.16
C HIS A 53 3.34 -15.67 -0.23
N PHE A 54 2.02 -15.83 -0.40
CA PHE A 54 1.02 -15.07 0.36
C PHE A 54 0.53 -15.76 1.63
N LYS A 55 0.98 -16.98 1.91
CA LYS A 55 0.65 -17.77 3.12
C LYS A 55 0.62 -16.95 4.42
N PRO A 56 1.65 -16.15 4.78
CA PRO A 56 1.63 -15.40 6.05
C PRO A 56 0.50 -14.37 6.11
N VAL A 57 0.16 -13.76 4.98
CA VAL A 57 -0.94 -12.79 4.88
C VAL A 57 -2.28 -13.51 4.99
N LEU A 58 -2.46 -14.59 4.23
CA LEU A 58 -3.70 -15.37 4.21
C LEU A 58 -4.05 -15.95 5.59
N GLU A 59 -3.06 -16.52 6.29
CA GLU A 59 -3.25 -17.07 7.63
C GLU A 59 -3.62 -15.99 8.66
N THR A 60 -3.07 -14.77 8.52
CA THR A 60 -3.42 -13.63 9.38
C THR A 60 -4.88 -13.23 9.24
N PHE A 61 -5.46 -13.36 8.04
CA PHE A 61 -6.88 -13.11 7.78
C PHE A 61 -7.79 -14.32 8.06
N GLY A 62 -7.23 -15.45 8.53
CA GLY A 62 -7.98 -16.66 8.87
C GLY A 62 -8.43 -17.48 7.65
N ILE A 63 -7.76 -17.32 6.51
CA ILE A 63 -8.05 -18.05 5.26
C ILE A 63 -7.40 -19.43 5.32
N HIS A 64 -8.12 -20.47 4.89
CA HIS A 64 -7.64 -21.85 4.92
C HIS A 64 -6.87 -22.20 3.66
N VAL A 65 -5.55 -21.99 3.70
CA VAL A 65 -4.63 -22.20 2.57
C VAL A 65 -4.71 -23.62 1.99
N GLU A 66 -4.91 -24.63 2.83
CA GLU A 66 -5.03 -26.04 2.42
C GLU A 66 -6.21 -26.31 1.48
N ARG A 67 -7.25 -25.46 1.48
CA ARG A 67 -8.45 -25.62 0.65
C ARG A 67 -8.33 -24.97 -0.73
N ILE A 68 -7.33 -24.12 -0.93
CA ILE A 68 -7.16 -23.33 -2.16
C ILE A 68 -6.96 -24.23 -3.39
N PRO A 69 -6.13 -25.30 -3.34
CA PRO A 69 -5.96 -26.20 -4.49
C PRO A 69 -7.26 -26.92 -4.89
N ASP A 70 -8.02 -27.43 -3.91
CA ASP A 70 -9.30 -28.09 -4.19
C ASP A 70 -10.33 -27.11 -4.79
N GLN A 71 -10.40 -25.90 -4.22
CA GLN A 71 -11.28 -24.83 -4.72
C GLN A 71 -10.89 -24.39 -6.14
N TRP A 72 -9.60 -24.44 -6.47
CA TRP A 72 -9.11 -24.14 -7.81
C TRP A 72 -9.57 -25.18 -8.83
N THR A 73 -9.46 -26.48 -8.51
CA THR A 73 -10.00 -27.53 -9.38
C THR A 73 -11.50 -27.36 -9.60
N VAL A 74 -12.26 -27.06 -8.55
CA VAL A 74 -13.70 -26.79 -8.65
C VAL A 74 -13.98 -25.58 -9.53
N LEU A 75 -13.22 -24.49 -9.35
CA LEU A 75 -13.40 -23.28 -10.14
C LEU A 75 -13.12 -23.54 -11.62
N LYS A 76 -12.02 -24.24 -11.95
CA LYS A 76 -11.71 -24.62 -13.34
C LYS A 76 -12.90 -25.32 -14.01
N VAL A 77 -13.47 -26.33 -13.35
CA VAL A 77 -14.63 -27.06 -13.88
C VAL A 77 -15.82 -26.12 -14.11
N LEU A 78 -16.12 -25.23 -13.18
CA LEU A 78 -17.23 -24.28 -13.30
C LEU A 78 -17.01 -23.27 -14.44
N MET A 79 -15.78 -22.79 -14.62
CA MET A 79 -15.41 -21.85 -15.69
C MET A 79 -15.56 -22.49 -17.07
N TYR A 80 -15.11 -23.73 -17.26
CA TYR A 80 -15.23 -24.44 -18.55
C TYR A 80 -16.63 -24.96 -18.86
N GLN A 81 -17.53 -25.02 -17.87
CA GLN A 81 -18.95 -25.35 -18.08
C GLN A 81 -19.79 -24.16 -18.56
N GLU A 82 -19.31 -22.93 -18.39
CA GLU A 82 -20.05 -21.73 -18.77
C GLU A 82 -20.10 -21.61 -20.31
N PRO A 83 -21.27 -21.33 -20.92
CA PRO A 83 -21.42 -21.25 -22.38
C PRO A 83 -20.73 -20.04 -23.02
N GLN A 84 -20.10 -19.17 -22.23
CA GLN A 84 -19.40 -17.98 -22.70
C GLN A 84 -17.89 -18.26 -22.79
N SER A 85 -17.23 -17.62 -23.76
CA SER A 85 -15.76 -17.67 -23.85
C SER A 85 -15.14 -17.08 -22.58
N LEU A 86 -14.20 -17.82 -21.97
CA LEU A 86 -13.44 -17.41 -20.79
C LEU A 86 -12.82 -16.01 -20.94
N GLN A 87 -12.40 -15.67 -22.16
CA GLN A 87 -11.80 -14.39 -22.55
C GLN A 87 -12.70 -13.18 -22.30
N LYS A 88 -14.02 -13.38 -22.23
CA LYS A 88 -15.01 -12.31 -21.97
C LYS A 88 -15.46 -12.27 -20.50
N MET A 89 -14.92 -13.15 -19.66
CA MET A 89 -15.29 -13.25 -18.27
C MET A 89 -14.61 -12.16 -17.44
N SER A 90 -15.25 -11.77 -16.34
CA SER A 90 -14.71 -10.80 -15.40
C SER A 90 -14.70 -11.38 -14.01
N TRP A 91 -13.64 -11.13 -13.24
CA TRP A 91 -13.53 -11.62 -11.86
C TRP A 91 -14.64 -11.10 -10.97
N PHE A 92 -15.21 -9.93 -11.26
CA PHE A 92 -16.42 -9.45 -10.60
C PHE A 92 -17.58 -10.46 -10.71
N ARG A 93 -17.81 -11.02 -11.90
CA ARG A 93 -18.87 -12.02 -12.11
C ARG A 93 -18.52 -13.35 -11.45
N VAL A 94 -17.26 -13.79 -11.58
CA VAL A 94 -16.78 -15.04 -10.97
C VAL A 94 -16.90 -14.98 -9.45
N ASN A 95 -16.41 -13.90 -8.84
CA ASN A 95 -16.46 -13.68 -7.40
C ASN A 95 -17.91 -13.70 -6.91
N ARG A 96 -18.81 -12.94 -7.57
CA ARG A 96 -20.25 -12.94 -7.20
C ARG A 96 -20.95 -14.30 -7.38
N GLY A 97 -20.58 -15.06 -8.42
CA GLY A 97 -21.19 -16.35 -8.73
C GLY A 97 -20.72 -17.51 -7.86
N HIS A 98 -19.46 -17.46 -7.41
CA HIS A 98 -18.78 -18.59 -6.77
C HIS A 98 -18.22 -18.29 -5.38
N GLN A 99 -18.56 -17.13 -4.78
CA GLN A 99 -18.14 -16.75 -3.44
C GLN A 99 -18.42 -17.82 -2.38
N GLN A 100 -19.56 -18.50 -2.48
CA GLN A 100 -19.96 -19.54 -1.52
C GLN A 100 -19.23 -20.86 -1.75
N SER A 101 -18.80 -21.14 -2.99
CA SER A 101 -18.15 -22.40 -3.36
C SER A 101 -16.64 -22.35 -3.14
N CYS A 102 -16.00 -21.21 -3.43
CA CYS A 102 -14.56 -21.05 -3.43
C CYS A 102 -14.09 -19.76 -2.72
N PRO A 103 -14.44 -19.54 -1.43
CA PRO A 103 -14.15 -18.28 -0.74
C PRO A 103 -12.64 -18.03 -0.52
N ASP A 104 -11.86 -19.07 -0.19
CA ASP A 104 -10.44 -18.94 0.14
C ASP A 104 -9.61 -18.61 -1.11
N LEU A 105 -9.92 -19.28 -2.22
CA LEU A 105 -9.32 -19.00 -3.53
C LEU A 105 -9.66 -17.58 -4.02
N LEU A 106 -10.92 -17.15 -3.88
CA LEU A 106 -11.33 -15.82 -4.32
C LEU A 106 -10.65 -14.72 -3.51
N ALA A 107 -10.39 -14.95 -2.23
CA ALA A 107 -9.61 -14.02 -1.42
C ALA A 107 -8.15 -13.89 -1.89
N LEU A 108 -7.52 -15.00 -2.30
CA LEU A 108 -6.20 -14.96 -2.95
C LEU A 108 -6.24 -14.18 -4.27
N VAL A 109 -7.26 -14.42 -5.10
CA VAL A 109 -7.42 -13.69 -6.36
C VAL A 109 -7.65 -12.19 -6.13
N ASP A 110 -8.50 -11.83 -5.17
CA ASP A 110 -8.75 -10.43 -4.80
C ASP A 110 -7.46 -9.76 -4.30
N LEU A 111 -6.62 -10.47 -3.55
CA LEU A 111 -5.29 -9.99 -3.13
C LEU A 111 -4.40 -9.72 -4.35
N VAL A 112 -4.32 -10.65 -5.30
CA VAL A 112 -3.53 -10.47 -6.53
C VAL A 112 -4.05 -9.30 -7.37
N LEU A 113 -5.37 -9.15 -7.49
CA LEU A 113 -5.99 -8.05 -8.24
C LEU A 113 -5.85 -6.69 -7.54
N SER A 114 -5.49 -6.66 -6.26
CA SER A 114 -5.21 -5.42 -5.53
C SER A 114 -3.85 -4.81 -5.90
N PHE A 115 -2.98 -5.56 -6.59
CA PHE A 115 -1.70 -5.01 -7.04
C PHE A 115 -1.89 -3.99 -8.16
N PRO A 116 -1.18 -2.85 -8.08
CA PRO A 116 -1.23 -1.86 -9.14
C PRO A 116 -0.65 -2.47 -10.42
N ALA A 117 -1.43 -2.43 -11.50
CA ALA A 117 -1.01 -2.94 -12.81
C ALA A 117 0.10 -2.09 -13.49
N SER A 118 0.47 -0.95 -12.90
CA SER A 118 1.44 -0.01 -13.48
C SER A 118 2.29 0.66 -12.42
N THR A 119 3.55 0.93 -12.78
CA THR A 119 4.48 1.74 -12.00
C THR A 119 4.21 3.24 -12.10
N ALA A 120 3.18 3.68 -12.82
CA ALA A 120 2.85 5.11 -12.98
C ALA A 120 2.64 5.82 -11.64
N GLU A 121 2.02 5.15 -10.65
CA GLU A 121 1.86 5.71 -9.30
C GLU A 121 3.21 5.85 -8.57
N CYS A 122 4.13 4.91 -8.77
CA CYS A 122 5.50 5.03 -8.28
C CYS A 122 6.23 6.21 -8.92
N GLU A 123 6.11 6.40 -10.24
CA GLU A 123 6.70 7.52 -10.99
C GLU A 123 6.17 8.87 -10.49
N ARG A 124 4.85 8.96 -10.23
CA ARG A 124 4.24 10.13 -9.59
C ARG A 124 4.87 10.38 -8.22
N GLY A 125 4.99 9.35 -7.38
CA GLY A 125 5.67 9.44 -6.09
C GLY A 125 7.11 9.94 -6.17
N PHE A 126 7.89 9.44 -7.12
CA PHE A 126 9.27 9.89 -7.36
C PHE A 126 9.32 11.35 -7.82
N ASN A 127 8.40 11.77 -8.68
CA ASN A 127 8.34 13.15 -9.14
C ASN A 127 7.98 14.11 -7.99
N THR A 128 7.00 13.75 -7.15
CA THR A 128 6.66 14.52 -5.94
C THR A 128 7.83 14.57 -4.97
N MET A 129 8.55 13.45 -4.77
CA MET A 129 9.77 13.44 -3.94
C MET A 129 10.83 14.40 -4.48
N LYS A 130 11.00 14.46 -5.80
CA LYS A 130 11.93 15.38 -6.44
C LYS A 130 11.55 16.83 -6.15
N GLN A 131 10.27 17.18 -6.24
CA GLN A 131 9.78 18.51 -5.89
C GLN A 131 10.03 18.84 -4.42
N VAL A 132 9.60 17.97 -3.49
CA VAL A 132 9.80 18.19 -2.04
C VAL A 132 11.27 18.38 -1.67
N LYS A 133 12.18 17.57 -2.23
CA LYS A 133 13.63 17.71 -1.99
C LYS A 133 14.28 18.92 -2.68
N THR A 134 13.66 19.44 -3.74
CA THR A 134 14.17 20.62 -4.48
C THR A 134 13.67 21.92 -3.82
N ASP A 135 12.42 21.94 -3.38
CA ASP A 135 11.75 23.11 -2.80
C ASP A 135 12.11 23.31 -1.33
N CYS A 136 12.24 22.23 -0.56
CA CYS A 136 12.70 22.25 0.83
C CYS A 136 14.13 21.70 0.89
N TRP A 137 15.03 22.43 1.54
CA TRP A 137 16.49 22.26 1.47
C TRP A 137 16.93 20.80 1.56
N SER A 138 17.94 20.41 0.77
CA SER A 138 18.42 19.05 0.47
C SER A 138 18.79 18.14 1.66
N ASN A 139 18.63 18.61 2.90
CA ASN A 139 18.90 17.90 4.15
C ASN A 139 17.63 17.63 4.96
N LEU A 140 16.59 17.08 4.32
CA LEU A 140 15.42 16.57 5.03
C LEU A 140 15.72 15.21 5.68
N LYS A 141 15.26 15.00 6.93
CA LYS A 141 15.28 13.67 7.56
C LYS A 141 14.34 12.73 6.80
N SER A 142 14.68 11.44 6.78
CA SER A 142 13.88 10.42 6.08
C SER A 142 12.42 10.40 6.57
N ASP A 143 12.20 10.50 7.87
CA ASP A 143 10.86 10.46 8.45
C ASP A 143 10.01 11.64 7.99
N THR A 144 10.57 12.86 8.05
CA THR A 144 9.88 14.07 7.59
C THR A 144 9.60 14.03 6.09
N LEU A 145 10.48 13.40 5.30
CA LEU A 145 10.26 13.25 3.87
C LEU A 145 9.07 12.33 3.61
N SER A 146 9.02 11.19 4.31
CA SER A 146 7.89 10.25 4.24
C SER A 146 6.58 10.94 4.63
N ASP A 147 6.56 11.70 5.72
CA ASP A 147 5.36 12.43 6.17
C ASP A 147 4.87 13.44 5.12
N LEU A 148 5.79 14.21 4.52
CA LEU A 148 5.45 15.15 3.45
C LEU A 148 4.98 14.44 2.18
N LEU A 149 5.59 13.31 1.81
CA LEU A 149 5.16 12.52 0.67
C LEU A 149 3.77 11.93 0.88
N ILE A 150 3.47 11.39 2.06
CA ILE A 150 2.14 10.90 2.41
C ILE A 150 1.12 12.03 2.29
N ALA A 151 1.42 13.20 2.85
CA ALA A 151 0.55 14.37 2.75
C ALA A 151 0.32 14.78 1.29
N GLN A 152 1.36 14.85 0.45
CA GLN A 152 1.23 15.29 -0.93
C GLN A 152 0.54 14.26 -1.85
N LEU A 153 0.77 12.97 -1.64
CA LEU A 153 0.24 11.91 -2.49
C LEU A 153 -1.16 11.45 -2.08
N SER A 154 -1.48 11.51 -0.79
CA SER A 154 -2.77 11.04 -0.25
C SER A 154 -3.75 12.18 0.04
N SER A 155 -3.30 13.44 0.04
CA SER A 155 -4.22 14.57 0.21
C SER A 155 -5.09 14.74 -1.03
N PRO A 156 -6.39 15.03 -0.85
CA PRO A 156 -7.22 15.52 -1.95
C PRO A 156 -6.67 16.84 -2.49
N GLU A 157 -7.09 17.20 -3.70
CA GLU A 157 -6.76 18.49 -4.30
C GLU A 157 -7.17 19.64 -3.37
N ILE A 158 -6.44 20.76 -3.41
CA ILE A 158 -6.67 21.94 -2.56
C ILE A 158 -8.14 22.43 -2.60
N ARG A 159 -8.82 22.22 -3.74
CA ARG A 159 -10.22 22.63 -3.94
C ARG A 159 -11.22 21.76 -3.19
N GLU A 160 -10.89 20.48 -2.97
CA GLU A 160 -11.74 19.48 -2.32
C GLU A 160 -11.29 19.19 -0.88
N TYR A 161 -10.17 19.78 -0.47
CA TYR A 161 -9.64 19.64 0.87
C TYR A 161 -10.57 20.28 1.92
N ASP A 162 -11.07 19.46 2.84
CA ASP A 162 -11.84 19.90 4.00
C ASP A 162 -10.89 20.25 5.18
N PRO A 163 -10.71 21.54 5.51
CA PRO A 163 -9.81 21.95 6.58
C PRO A 163 -10.37 21.70 7.97
N ILE A 164 -11.67 21.37 8.12
CA ILE A 164 -12.33 21.29 9.43
C ILE A 164 -11.68 20.21 10.30
N LYS A 165 -11.34 19.05 9.73
CA LYS A 165 -10.69 17.96 10.47
C LYS A 165 -9.31 18.37 10.99
N ALA A 166 -8.52 19.04 10.16
CA ALA A 166 -7.20 19.54 10.55
C ALA A 166 -7.32 20.62 11.62
N TRP A 167 -8.29 21.54 11.50
CA TRP A 167 -8.58 22.54 12.52
C TRP A 167 -8.98 21.89 13.85
N MET A 168 -9.86 20.89 13.85
CA MET A 168 -10.27 20.20 15.09
C MET A 168 -9.10 19.48 15.76
N LEU A 169 -8.24 18.81 14.99
CA LEU A 169 -7.02 18.16 15.49
C LEU A 169 -6.07 19.18 16.10
N TRP A 170 -5.78 20.27 15.37
CA TRP A 170 -4.94 21.35 15.86
C TRP A 170 -5.54 22.03 17.10
N HIS A 171 -6.84 22.29 17.11
CA HIS A 171 -7.55 22.88 18.24
C HIS A 171 -7.44 21.96 19.47
N LYS A 172 -7.66 20.66 19.31
CA LYS A 172 -7.52 19.66 20.40
C LYS A 172 -6.10 19.58 20.95
N ASP A 173 -5.09 19.57 20.09
CA ASP A 173 -3.68 19.49 20.50
C ASP A 173 -3.11 20.82 21.02
N SER A 174 -3.63 21.96 20.55
CA SER A 174 -3.24 23.31 21.00
C SER A 174 -3.72 23.66 22.41
N VAL A 175 -4.57 22.81 23.03
CA VAL A 175 -4.92 22.89 24.46
C VAL A 175 -3.79 22.35 25.36
N ARG A 176 -2.79 21.63 24.82
CA ARG A 176 -1.57 21.37 25.60
C ARG A 176 -0.91 22.70 25.91
N SER A 177 -0.52 22.90 27.17
CA SER A 177 0.06 24.16 27.66
C SER A 177 0.99 24.76 26.62
N ARG A 178 0.55 25.86 26.01
CA ARG A 178 1.43 26.76 25.28
C ARG A 178 2.65 26.92 26.18
N LYS A 179 3.82 26.60 25.64
CA LYS A 179 5.09 26.63 26.36
C LYS A 179 5.11 27.92 27.22
N PRO A 180 5.11 27.84 28.57
CA PRO A 180 4.94 29.02 29.43
C PRO A 180 5.97 30.12 29.13
N ASP A 181 7.12 29.72 28.59
CA ASP A 181 8.28 30.57 28.34
C ASP A 181 8.04 31.77 27.41
N PHE A 182 6.98 31.78 26.58
CA PHE A 182 6.74 32.96 25.73
C PHE A 182 6.25 34.18 26.53
N MET A 183 5.54 33.96 27.65
CA MET A 183 5.10 35.06 28.52
C MET A 183 6.13 35.48 29.56
N ASP A 184 7.16 34.68 29.82
CA ASP A 184 8.20 35.03 30.79
C ASP A 184 9.22 36.03 30.24
N CYS A 185 9.35 36.17 28.92
CA CYS A 185 10.07 37.29 28.31
C CYS A 185 9.32 38.62 28.49
N ALA A 186 7.99 38.63 28.37
CA ALA A 186 7.19 39.85 28.56
C ALA A 186 7.22 40.33 30.02
N LYS A 187 7.21 39.40 30.99
CA LYS A 187 7.37 39.75 32.42
C LYS A 187 8.76 40.29 32.76
N ARG A 188 9.81 39.79 32.08
CA ARG A 188 11.17 40.30 32.27
C ARG A 188 11.35 41.73 31.77
N VAL A 189 10.72 42.09 30.65
CA VAL A 189 10.76 43.46 30.12
C VAL A 189 10.04 44.44 31.06
N ILE A 190 8.88 44.06 31.59
CA ILE A 190 8.12 44.93 32.51
C ILE A 190 8.84 45.10 33.86
N ALA A 191 9.52 44.06 34.37
CA ALA A 191 10.28 44.15 35.61
C ALA A 191 11.53 45.06 35.49
N VAL A 192 12.20 45.02 34.33
CA VAL A 192 13.35 45.88 34.03
C VAL A 192 12.91 47.36 33.89
N GLU A 193 11.77 47.63 33.24
CA GLU A 193 11.24 48.99 33.13
C GLU A 193 10.78 49.57 34.48
N SER A 194 10.31 48.75 35.42
CA SER A 194 9.94 49.21 36.77
C SER A 194 11.14 49.45 37.69
N GLU A 195 12.23 48.68 37.54
CA GLU A 195 13.45 48.87 38.32
C GLU A 195 14.23 50.12 37.85
N GLU A 196 14.20 50.45 36.56
CA GLU A 196 14.85 51.64 36.00
C GLU A 196 14.11 52.95 36.39
N SER A 197 12.81 52.89 36.69
CA SER A 197 12.04 54.05 37.16
C SER A 197 12.20 54.38 38.65
N ASP A 198 12.66 53.42 39.47
CA ASP A 198 12.85 53.61 40.91
C ASP A 198 14.27 54.08 41.28
N GLU A 199 15.22 54.08 40.32
CA GLU A 199 16.59 54.60 40.50
C GLU A 199 16.78 56.08 40.05
N GLU A 200 15.78 56.70 39.42
CA GLU A 200 15.79 58.13 39.04
C GLU A 200 14.88 58.99 39.96
N VAL A 201 15.16 59.06 41.27
CA VAL A 201 14.64 60.12 42.18
C VAL A 201 15.70 60.58 43.18
#